data_AF-A0A3R9MNZ2-F1
#
_entry.id   AF-A0A3R9MNZ2-F1
#
_cell.length_a   1.000
_cell.length_b   1.000
_cell.length_c   1.000
_cell.angle_alpha   90.00
_cell.angle_beta   90.00
_cell.angle_gamma   90.00
#
_symmetry.space_group_name_H-M   'P 1'
#
loop_
_entity.id
_entity.type
_entity.pdbx_description
1 polymer ?
#
loop_
_entity_poly.entity_id
_entity_poly.type
_entity_poly.pdbx_seq_one_letter_code
_entity_poly.pdbx_strand_id
1 'polypeptide(L)'
;MPHPPTRWPEHVKNGLLLVVVIAPLLLLLVVAGVVAGAGYLMWDARQKAWLALRRTLGYQPPPPPLPEPEQPKELLVNDQLRLLTTEADWETNGPEFREWLYLWGELEDEFGRYPSLFCLHTEPEISGLHGQLITDLCRTDAAGVFLQLLEPRPGQQPAGTSWLGYLEFATRQWQYVTETSDFYLLPEEAGGPYNFSGIQVGGGRLTLQAQPAEPAP
;
A
#
# COMPACT_ATOMS: atom_id res chain seq x y z
N MET A 1 -33.63 -43.14 61.46
CA MET A 1 -33.72 -41.83 60.76
C MET A 1 -33.00 -41.97 59.43
N PRO A 2 -33.68 -41.80 58.28
CA PRO A 2 -33.06 -41.95 56.97
C PRO A 2 -32.20 -40.73 56.63
N HIS A 3 -30.95 -40.96 56.20
CA HIS A 3 -30.06 -39.90 55.70
C HIS A 3 -30.59 -39.36 54.35
N PRO A 4 -30.54 -38.03 54.12
CA PRO A 4 -30.98 -37.47 52.86
C PRO A 4 -30.00 -37.85 51.73
N PRO A 5 -30.47 -38.07 50.49
CA PRO A 5 -29.59 -38.36 49.37
C PRO A 5 -28.67 -37.17 49.12
N THR A 6 -27.37 -37.44 49.06
CA THR A 6 -26.31 -36.48 48.76
C THR A 6 -26.62 -35.79 47.44
N ARG A 7 -27.04 -34.52 47.51
CA ARG A 7 -27.24 -33.69 46.32
C ARG A 7 -25.86 -33.41 45.71
N TRP A 8 -25.68 -33.80 44.45
CA TRP A 8 -24.45 -33.55 43.72
C TRP A 8 -24.14 -32.04 43.69
N PRO A 9 -22.87 -31.63 43.86
CA PRO A 9 -22.49 -30.22 43.78
C PRO A 9 -22.89 -29.64 42.42
N GLU A 10 -23.56 -28.49 42.39
CA GLU A 10 -24.12 -27.89 41.17
C GLU A 10 -23.06 -27.65 40.08
N HIS A 11 -21.81 -27.43 40.47
CA HIS A 11 -20.67 -27.28 39.56
C HIS A 11 -20.40 -28.54 38.71
N VAL A 12 -20.63 -29.74 39.27
CA VAL A 12 -20.47 -31.01 38.54
C VAL A 12 -21.62 -31.19 37.55
N LYS A 13 -22.83 -30.77 37.93
CA LYS A 13 -24.03 -30.86 37.08
C LYS A 13 -23.94 -29.89 35.89
N ASN A 14 -23.47 -28.67 36.13
CA ASN A 14 -23.26 -27.66 35.08
C ASN A 14 -22.10 -28.03 34.15
N GLY A 15 -21.01 -28.59 34.68
CA GLY A 15 -19.90 -29.11 33.85
C GLY A 15 -20.33 -30.27 32.95
N LEU A 16 -21.12 -31.21 33.49
CA LEU A 16 -21.66 -32.33 32.70
C LEU A 16 -22.62 -31.86 31.61
N LEU A 17 -23.51 -30.90 31.91
CA LEU A 17 -24.42 -30.30 30.93
C LEU A 17 -23.66 -29.58 29.81
N LEU A 18 -22.60 -28.85 30.17
CA LEU A 18 -21.76 -28.15 29.22
C LEU A 18 -21.01 -29.13 28.29
N VAL A 19 -20.50 -30.24 28.81
CA VAL A 19 -19.89 -31.31 27.99
C VAL A 19 -20.94 -31.96 27.07
N VAL A 20 -22.15 -32.24 27.57
CA VAL A 20 -23.24 -32.83 26.77
C VAL A 20 -23.70 -31.91 25.63
N VAL A 21 -23.59 -30.59 25.78
CA VAL A 21 -23.97 -29.63 24.73
C VAL A 21 -22.80 -29.33 23.78
N ILE A 22 -21.58 -29.17 24.30
CA ILE A 22 -20.42 -28.78 23.48
C ILE A 22 -19.86 -29.96 22.68
N ALA A 23 -19.83 -31.16 23.25
CA ALA A 23 -19.31 -32.34 22.55
C ALA A 23 -20.03 -32.66 21.22
N PRO A 24 -21.38 -32.68 21.13
CA PRO A 24 -22.05 -32.90 19.85
C PRO A 24 -21.85 -31.73 18.88
N LEU A 25 -21.69 -30.49 19.37
CA LEU A 25 -21.42 -29.33 18.54
C LEU A 25 -20.04 -29.42 17.88
N LEU A 26 -19.02 -29.80 18.65
CA LEU A 26 -17.67 -30.03 18.15
C LEU A 26 -17.63 -31.20 17.16
N LEU A 27 -18.36 -32.28 17.45
CA LEU A 27 -18.48 -33.41 16.53
C LEU A 27 -19.10 -32.98 15.20
N LEU A 28 -20.16 -32.16 15.23
CA LEU A 28 -20.81 -31.60 14.04
C LEU A 28 -19.85 -30.74 13.21
N LEU A 29 -19.05 -29.89 13.86
CA LEU A 29 -18.07 -29.05 13.18
C LEU A 29 -16.98 -29.88 12.48
N VAL A 30 -16.49 -30.93 13.13
CA VAL A 30 -15.51 -31.85 12.52
C VAL A 30 -16.12 -32.55 11.31
N VAL A 31 -17.34 -33.08 11.44
CA VAL A 31 -18.03 -33.75 10.32
C VAL A 31 -18.29 -32.77 9.17
N ALA A 32 -18.74 -31.55 9.46
CA ALA A 32 -18.95 -30.51 8.45
C ALA A 32 -17.65 -30.14 7.74
N GLY A 33 -16.54 -30.00 8.48
CA GLY A 33 -15.22 -29.74 7.93
C GLY A 33 -14.73 -30.86 7.00
N VAL A 34 -14.93 -32.13 7.39
CA VAL A 34 -14.58 -33.29 6.56
C VAL A 34 -15.43 -33.34 5.29
N VAL A 35 -16.74 -33.09 5.39
CA VAL A 35 -17.64 -33.06 4.22
C VAL A 35 -17.28 -31.92 3.27
N ALA A 36 -17.01 -30.73 3.80
CA ALA A 36 -16.58 -29.59 3.00
C ALA A 36 -15.22 -29.85 2.32
N GLY A 37 -14.26 -30.41 3.05
CA GLY A 37 -12.95 -30.79 2.52
C GLY A 37 -13.04 -31.84 1.42
N ALA A 38 -13.84 -32.88 1.62
CA ALA A 38 -14.09 -33.90 0.60
C ALA A 38 -14.77 -33.31 -0.65
N GLY A 39 -15.75 -32.42 -0.45
CA GLY A 39 -16.41 -31.70 -1.55
C GLY A 39 -15.44 -30.84 -2.36
N TYR A 40 -14.54 -30.12 -1.69
CA TYR A 40 -13.50 -29.32 -2.34
C TYR A 40 -12.54 -30.20 -3.16
N LEU A 41 -12.07 -31.31 -2.60
CA LEU A 41 -11.19 -32.24 -3.31
C LEU A 41 -11.86 -32.87 -4.53
N MET A 42 -13.15 -33.23 -4.44
CA MET A 42 -13.91 -33.73 -5.59
C MET A 42 -14.11 -32.64 -6.66
N TRP A 43 -14.35 -31.39 -6.25
CA TRP A 43 -14.48 -30.27 -7.17
C TRP A 43 -13.17 -29.97 -7.92
N ASP A 44 -12.05 -29.91 -7.22
CA ASP A 44 -10.72 -29.70 -7.80
C ASP A 44 -10.32 -30.85 -8.75
N ALA A 45 -10.52 -32.10 -8.33
CA ALA A 45 -10.28 -33.26 -9.19
C ALA A 45 -11.16 -33.24 -10.46
N ARG A 46 -12.42 -32.82 -10.33
CA ARG A 46 -13.33 -32.67 -11.48
C ARG A 46 -12.85 -31.57 -12.43
N GLN A 47 -12.41 -30.42 -11.92
CA GLN A 47 -11.86 -29.36 -12.76
C GLN A 47 -10.60 -29.81 -13.49
N LYS A 48 -9.69 -30.50 -12.82
CA LYS A 48 -8.47 -31.06 -13.42
C LYS A 48 -8.77 -32.09 -14.50
N ALA A 49 -9.68 -33.03 -14.23
CA ALA A 49 -10.11 -34.02 -15.22
C ALA A 49 -10.80 -33.36 -16.43
N TRP A 50 -11.63 -32.34 -16.19
CA TRP A 50 -12.31 -31.59 -17.24
C TRP A 50 -11.33 -30.76 -18.10
N LEU A 51 -10.32 -30.15 -17.49
CA LEU A 51 -9.25 -29.45 -18.19
C LEU A 51 -8.37 -30.41 -19.00
N ALA A 52 -8.06 -31.59 -18.46
CA ALA A 52 -7.33 -32.63 -19.17
C ALA A 52 -8.11 -33.14 -20.39
N LEU A 53 -9.42 -33.38 -20.24
CA LEU A 53 -10.30 -33.77 -21.34
C LEU A 53 -10.47 -32.66 -22.39
N ARG A 54 -10.49 -31.39 -21.98
CA ARG A 54 -10.52 -30.25 -22.91
C ARG A 54 -9.23 -30.12 -23.71
N ARG A 55 -8.07 -30.38 -23.09
CA ARG A 55 -6.77 -30.40 -23.77
C ARG A 55 -6.68 -31.52 -24.82
N THR A 56 -7.23 -32.71 -24.54
CA THR A 56 -7.27 -33.78 -25.54
C THR A 56 -8.20 -33.48 -26.71
N LEU A 57 -9.23 -32.64 -26.49
CA LEU A 57 -10.15 -32.15 -27.52
C LEU A 57 -9.66 -30.88 -28.25
N GLY A 58 -8.41 -30.45 -28.03
CA GLY A 58 -7.81 -29.30 -28.73
C GLY A 58 -8.26 -27.92 -28.25
N TYR A 59 -9.02 -27.83 -27.15
CA TYR A 59 -9.33 -26.54 -26.53
C TYR A 59 -8.11 -26.05 -25.74
N GLN A 60 -7.42 -25.03 -26.25
CA GLN A 60 -6.56 -24.21 -25.41
C GLN A 60 -7.43 -23.38 -24.46
N PRO A 61 -7.10 -23.29 -23.15
CA PRO A 61 -7.75 -22.32 -22.29
C PRO A 61 -7.58 -20.93 -22.91
N PRO A 62 -8.60 -20.05 -22.84
CA PRO A 62 -8.44 -18.68 -23.31
C PRO A 62 -7.21 -18.09 -22.61
N PRO A 63 -6.33 -17.39 -23.35
CA PRO A 63 -5.21 -16.71 -22.73
C PRO A 63 -5.74 -15.85 -21.57
N PRO A 64 -4.99 -15.73 -20.47
CA PRO A 64 -5.37 -14.80 -19.41
C PRO A 64 -5.66 -13.44 -20.07
N PRO A 65 -6.72 -12.73 -19.63
CA PRO A 65 -6.99 -11.40 -20.16
C PRO A 65 -5.70 -10.58 -20.04
N LEU A 66 -5.33 -9.89 -21.12
CA LEU A 66 -4.21 -8.95 -21.05
C LEU A 66 -4.47 -8.01 -19.87
N PRO A 67 -3.45 -7.68 -19.05
CA PRO A 67 -3.61 -6.65 -18.04
C PRO A 67 -4.21 -5.42 -18.72
N GLU A 68 -5.33 -4.91 -18.20
CA GLU A 68 -5.84 -3.63 -18.67
C GLU A 68 -4.73 -2.60 -18.43
N PRO A 69 -4.39 -1.76 -19.42
CA PRO A 69 -3.38 -0.74 -19.23
C PRO A 69 -3.79 0.12 -18.04
N GLU A 70 -2.92 0.24 -17.05
CA GLU A 70 -3.15 1.08 -15.87
C GLU A 70 -3.46 2.51 -16.33
N GLN A 71 -4.67 2.95 -16.05
CA GLN A 71 -5.09 4.30 -16.41
C GLN A 71 -4.43 5.28 -15.43
N PRO A 72 -3.80 6.36 -15.92
CA PRO A 72 -3.27 7.40 -15.05
C PRO A 72 -4.35 7.94 -14.12
N LYS A 73 -4.08 7.93 -12.81
CA LYS A 73 -4.93 8.50 -11.78
C LYS A 73 -4.67 9.99 -11.67
N GLU A 74 -5.72 10.78 -11.50
CA GLU A 74 -5.57 12.23 -11.31
C GLU A 74 -5.06 12.52 -9.89
N LEU A 75 -3.90 13.20 -9.79
CA LEU A 75 -3.36 13.69 -8.53
C LEU A 75 -3.82 15.15 -8.28
N LEU A 76 -3.76 15.99 -9.32
CA LEU A 76 -4.18 17.38 -9.27
C LEU A 76 -4.65 17.82 -10.66
N VAL A 77 -5.77 18.53 -10.74
CA VAL A 77 -6.28 19.11 -11.99
C VAL A 77 -6.70 20.55 -11.72
N ASN A 78 -6.18 21.49 -12.50
CA ASN A 78 -6.61 22.88 -12.52
C ASN A 78 -6.59 23.45 -13.95
N ASP A 79 -6.91 24.73 -14.11
CA ASP A 79 -6.98 25.39 -15.41
C ASP A 79 -5.61 25.52 -16.12
N GLN A 80 -4.51 25.41 -15.38
CA GLN A 80 -3.15 25.66 -15.87
C GLN A 80 -2.39 24.39 -16.23
N LEU A 81 -2.65 23.29 -15.50
CA LEU A 81 -2.02 21.99 -15.67
C LEU A 81 -2.82 20.83 -15.05
N ARG A 82 -2.45 19.60 -15.44
CA ARG A 82 -2.89 18.34 -14.83
C ARG A 82 -1.67 17.53 -14.40
N LEU A 83 -1.71 17.02 -13.18
CA LEU A 83 -0.77 16.05 -12.63
C LEU A 83 -1.49 14.72 -12.55
N LEU A 84 -0.97 13.73 -13.27
CA LEU A 84 -1.48 12.36 -13.30
C LEU A 84 -0.41 11.41 -12.75
N THR A 85 -0.81 10.29 -12.18
CA THR A 85 0.09 9.29 -11.63
C THR A 85 -0.23 7.90 -12.14
N THR A 86 0.80 7.10 -12.38
CA THR A 86 0.66 5.64 -12.57
C THR A 86 1.45 4.93 -11.48
N GLU A 87 1.13 3.68 -11.18
CA GLU A 87 1.97 2.91 -10.26
C GLU A 87 3.38 2.82 -10.87
N ALA A 88 4.38 3.01 -10.02
CA ALA A 88 5.77 2.95 -10.45
C ALA A 88 6.29 1.53 -10.32
N ASP A 89 6.78 0.94 -11.41
CA ASP A 89 7.63 -0.25 -11.37
C ASP A 89 9.03 0.15 -10.92
N TRP A 90 9.17 0.41 -9.62
CA TRP A 90 10.41 0.86 -9.01
C TRP A 90 11.49 -0.22 -8.98
N GLU A 91 11.17 -1.49 -9.25
CA GLU A 91 12.14 -2.59 -9.35
C GLU A 91 13.17 -2.36 -10.46
N THR A 92 12.82 -1.55 -11.46
CA THR A 92 13.70 -1.17 -12.57
C THR A 92 14.88 -0.28 -12.16
N ASN A 93 14.86 0.33 -10.96
CA ASN A 93 15.91 1.22 -10.45
C ASN A 93 17.09 0.50 -9.79
N GLY A 94 17.09 -0.83 -9.79
CA GLY A 94 18.19 -1.66 -9.29
C GLY A 94 18.00 -2.12 -7.84
N PRO A 95 18.76 -3.14 -7.42
CA PRO A 95 18.58 -3.78 -6.11
C PRO A 95 18.92 -2.84 -4.95
N GLU A 96 19.90 -1.95 -5.06
CA GLU A 96 20.26 -1.08 -3.93
C GLU A 96 19.16 -0.04 -3.63
N PHE A 97 18.56 0.54 -4.67
CA PHE A 97 17.43 1.47 -4.49
C PHE A 97 16.21 0.76 -3.91
N ARG A 98 15.96 -0.48 -4.36
CA ARG A 98 14.91 -1.31 -3.79
C ARG A 98 15.11 -1.58 -2.30
N GLU A 99 16.31 -1.94 -1.86
CA GLU A 99 16.58 -2.14 -0.43
C GLU A 99 16.40 -0.85 0.38
N TRP A 100 16.85 0.29 -0.17
CA TRP A 100 16.62 1.60 0.44
C TRP A 100 15.13 1.91 0.59
N LEU A 101 14.33 1.60 -0.43
CA LEU A 101 12.89 1.81 -0.43
C LEU A 101 12.13 0.79 0.43
N TYR A 102 12.63 -0.44 0.55
CA TYR A 102 12.02 -1.48 1.41
C TYR A 102 11.95 -1.03 2.87
N LEU A 103 12.90 -0.21 3.33
CA LEU A 103 12.85 0.40 4.64
C LEU A 103 11.54 1.17 4.84
N TRP A 104 11.04 1.87 3.82
CA TRP A 104 9.76 2.58 3.90
C TRP A 104 8.55 1.65 4.05
N GLY A 105 8.64 0.39 3.64
CA GLY A 105 7.63 -0.62 3.93
C GLY A 105 7.48 -0.88 5.43
N GLU A 106 8.55 -0.75 6.22
CA GLU A 106 8.51 -0.91 7.68
C GLU A 106 7.74 0.23 8.38
N LEU A 107 7.53 1.36 7.69
CA LEU A 107 6.70 2.46 8.22
C LEU A 107 5.22 2.06 8.35
N GLU A 108 4.75 1.08 7.57
CA GLU A 108 3.40 0.54 7.74
C GLU A 108 3.26 -0.15 9.09
N ASP A 109 4.24 -0.97 9.46
CA ASP A 109 4.25 -1.68 10.74
C ASP A 109 4.43 -0.72 11.94
N GLU A 110 5.30 0.28 11.82
CA GLU A 110 5.63 1.21 12.91
C GLU A 110 4.59 2.35 13.07
N PHE A 111 4.06 2.87 11.96
CA PHE A 111 3.22 4.08 11.94
C PHE A 111 1.85 3.89 11.27
N GLY A 112 1.53 2.71 10.75
CA GLY A 112 0.26 2.44 10.06
C GLY A 112 0.12 3.19 8.74
N ARG A 113 1.23 3.58 8.11
CA ARG A 113 1.25 4.35 6.86
C ARG A 113 2.15 3.65 5.84
N TYR A 114 1.57 3.23 4.72
CA TYR A 114 2.30 2.69 3.58
C TYR A 114 2.56 3.80 2.56
N PRO A 115 3.82 4.21 2.31
CA PRO A 115 4.13 5.23 1.32
C PRO A 115 3.74 4.73 -0.07
N SER A 116 2.82 5.43 -0.71
CA SER A 116 2.47 5.14 -2.10
C SER A 116 3.49 5.76 -3.04
N LEU A 117 3.87 5.04 -4.08
CA LEU A 117 4.90 5.46 -5.03
C LEU A 117 4.35 5.51 -6.43
N PHE A 118 4.60 6.61 -7.11
CA PHE A 118 4.01 6.89 -8.40
C PHE A 118 5.04 7.44 -9.38
N CYS A 119 4.83 7.14 -10.66
CA CYS A 119 5.45 7.89 -11.75
C CYS A 119 4.55 9.08 -12.09
N LEU A 120 5.12 10.29 -12.06
CA LEU A 120 4.40 11.52 -12.32
C LEU A 120 4.32 11.83 -13.82
N HIS A 121 3.12 12.06 -14.32
CA HIS A 121 2.84 12.57 -15.66
C HIS A 121 2.28 13.99 -15.55
N THR A 122 2.78 14.88 -16.39
CA THR A 122 2.37 16.29 -16.41
C THR A 122 1.74 16.65 -17.75
N GLU A 123 0.60 17.36 -17.73
CA GLU A 123 -0.05 17.91 -18.92
C GLU A 123 -0.30 19.43 -18.73
N PRO A 124 0.34 20.32 -19.49
CA PRO A 124 1.38 20.02 -20.49
C PRO A 124 2.64 19.44 -19.85
N GLU A 125 3.46 18.78 -20.66
CA GLU A 125 4.71 18.20 -20.20
C GLU A 125 5.66 19.27 -19.63
N ILE A 126 6.11 19.06 -18.39
CA ILE A 126 7.06 19.92 -17.68
C ILE A 126 8.42 19.21 -17.66
N SER A 127 9.39 19.80 -18.37
CA SER A 127 10.74 19.25 -18.49
C SER A 127 11.39 19.03 -17.13
N GLY A 128 11.97 17.85 -16.94
CA GLY A 128 12.65 17.45 -15.70
C GLY A 128 11.70 16.99 -14.58
N LEU A 129 10.41 17.31 -14.64
CA LEU A 129 9.40 16.87 -13.66
C LEU A 129 8.56 15.71 -14.19
N HIS A 130 8.26 15.69 -15.49
CA HIS A 130 7.57 14.57 -16.14
C HIS A 130 8.43 13.29 -16.04
N GLY A 131 7.80 12.18 -15.66
CA GLY A 131 8.43 10.87 -15.47
C GLY A 131 9.16 10.70 -14.14
N GLN A 132 9.13 11.69 -13.25
CA GLN A 132 9.79 11.58 -11.94
C GLN A 132 9.02 10.65 -11.00
N LEU A 133 9.77 9.96 -10.14
CA LEU A 133 9.18 9.20 -9.03
C LEU A 133 8.76 10.16 -7.92
N ILE A 134 7.52 10.02 -7.46
CA ILE A 134 6.97 10.82 -6.37
C ILE A 134 6.24 9.95 -5.34
N THR A 135 6.04 10.50 -4.15
CA THR A 135 5.10 9.92 -3.17
C THR A 135 3.68 10.43 -3.38
N ASP A 136 2.77 10.06 -2.47
CA ASP A 136 1.44 10.63 -2.33
C ASP A 136 1.41 12.05 -1.75
N LEU A 137 2.56 12.68 -1.44
CA LEU A 137 2.59 14.08 -1.05
C LEU A 137 2.15 14.97 -2.22
N CYS A 138 0.97 15.56 -2.09
CA CYS A 138 0.48 16.63 -2.96
C CYS A 138 -0.14 17.73 -2.10
N ARG A 139 0.62 18.79 -1.85
CA ARG A 139 0.17 19.91 -1.01
C ARG A 139 0.18 21.21 -1.79
N THR A 140 -1.00 21.77 -2.00
CA THR A 140 -1.16 23.00 -2.77
C THR A 140 -1.13 24.25 -1.89
N ASP A 141 -0.68 25.35 -2.48
CA ASP A 141 -0.97 26.69 -2.01
C ASP A 141 -1.69 27.49 -3.12
N ALA A 142 -1.74 28.81 -3.00
CA ALA A 142 -2.40 29.66 -3.99
C ALA A 142 -1.64 29.77 -5.32
N ALA A 143 -0.33 29.54 -5.33
CA ALA A 143 0.56 29.77 -6.48
C ALA A 143 1.08 28.46 -7.11
N GLY A 144 1.05 27.35 -6.37
CA GLY A 144 1.68 26.12 -6.79
C GLY A 144 1.38 24.90 -5.93
N VAL A 145 2.22 23.88 -6.09
CA VAL A 145 2.11 22.60 -5.41
C VAL A 145 3.47 22.09 -4.97
N PHE A 146 3.51 21.58 -3.74
CA PHE A 146 4.62 20.82 -3.20
C PHE A 146 4.43 19.33 -3.45
N LEU A 147 5.49 18.69 -3.91
CA LEU A 147 5.58 17.26 -4.19
C LEU A 147 6.82 16.70 -3.49
N GLN A 148 6.78 15.46 -3.06
CA GLN A 148 7.99 14.75 -2.62
C GLN A 148 8.48 13.87 -3.76
N LEU A 149 9.68 14.16 -4.25
CA LEU A 149 10.34 13.43 -5.34
C LEU A 149 11.31 12.42 -4.75
N LEU A 150 11.45 11.27 -5.42
CA LEU A 150 12.46 10.26 -5.10
C LEU A 150 13.52 10.25 -6.20
N GLU A 151 14.78 10.29 -5.80
CA GLU A 151 15.93 10.25 -6.69
C GLU A 151 16.74 8.99 -6.42
N PRO A 152 16.69 7.98 -7.32
CA PRO A 152 17.60 6.85 -7.28
C PRO A 152 19.05 7.31 -7.49
N ARG A 153 19.99 6.78 -6.70
CA ARG A 153 21.42 7.08 -6.80
C ARG A 153 22.23 5.78 -7.01
N PRO A 154 22.23 5.23 -8.24
CA PRO A 154 22.90 3.96 -8.53
C PRO A 154 24.39 3.99 -8.13
N GLY A 155 24.82 2.99 -7.36
CA GLY A 155 26.21 2.86 -6.91
C GLY A 155 26.64 3.83 -5.80
N GLN A 156 25.72 4.59 -5.20
CA GLN A 156 26.01 5.48 -4.07
C GLN A 156 25.46 4.92 -2.74
N GLN A 157 25.97 5.44 -1.62
CA GLN A 157 25.40 5.22 -0.29
C GLN A 157 25.03 6.58 0.32
N PRO A 158 23.74 6.84 0.62
CA PRO A 158 22.59 5.97 0.38
C PRO A 158 22.26 5.77 -1.11
N ALA A 159 21.60 4.66 -1.44
CA ALA A 159 21.24 4.28 -2.81
C ALA A 159 20.05 5.05 -3.39
N GLY A 160 19.43 5.89 -2.57
CA GLY A 160 18.38 6.82 -2.94
C GLY A 160 18.36 8.02 -2.00
N THR A 161 17.68 9.07 -2.42
CA THR A 161 17.27 10.19 -1.57
C THR A 161 15.86 10.62 -1.94
N SER A 162 15.29 11.50 -1.14
CA SER A 162 14.06 12.21 -1.45
C SER A 162 14.25 13.71 -1.32
N TRP A 163 13.43 14.45 -2.05
CA TRP A 163 13.45 15.91 -2.09
C TRP A 163 12.02 16.44 -1.95
N LEU A 164 11.88 17.54 -1.23
CA LEU A 164 10.71 18.40 -1.37
C LEU A 164 10.93 19.28 -2.60
N GLY A 165 10.04 19.17 -3.59
CA GLY A 165 10.00 20.04 -4.77
C GLY A 165 8.79 20.95 -4.75
N TYR A 166 8.88 22.08 -5.45
CA TYR A 166 7.77 23.01 -5.65
C TYR A 166 7.60 23.31 -7.13
N LEU A 167 6.35 23.20 -7.60
CA LEU A 167 5.93 23.55 -8.95
C LEU A 167 5.02 24.77 -8.89
N GLU A 168 5.42 25.85 -9.55
CA GLU A 168 4.59 27.05 -9.71
C GLU A 168 3.64 26.90 -10.90
N PHE A 169 2.34 27.12 -10.68
CA PHE A 169 1.33 26.88 -11.72
C PHE A 169 1.39 27.89 -12.86
N ALA A 170 1.66 29.16 -12.54
CA ALA A 170 1.64 30.26 -13.52
C ALA A 170 2.77 30.15 -14.55
N THR A 171 3.99 29.86 -14.10
CA THR A 171 5.18 29.78 -14.94
C THR A 171 5.47 28.36 -15.42
N ARG A 172 4.90 27.35 -14.75
CA ARG A 172 5.23 25.92 -14.91
C ARG A 172 6.70 25.62 -14.66
N GLN A 173 7.37 26.49 -13.91
CA GLN A 173 8.71 26.25 -13.41
C GLN A 173 8.63 25.44 -12.12
N TRP A 174 9.56 24.50 -11.97
CA TRP A 174 9.69 23.71 -10.76
C TRP A 174 11.13 23.73 -10.28
N GLN A 175 11.30 23.52 -8.99
CA GLN A 175 12.61 23.49 -8.36
C GLN A 175 12.63 22.57 -7.15
N TYR A 176 13.81 22.08 -6.81
CA TYR A 176 14.07 21.50 -5.50
C TYR A 176 14.06 22.58 -4.43
N VAL A 177 13.33 22.33 -3.35
CA VAL A 177 13.25 23.22 -2.19
C VAL A 177 14.26 22.77 -1.13
N THR A 178 14.23 21.48 -0.77
CA THR A 178 15.15 20.93 0.23
C THR A 178 15.27 19.41 0.10
N GLU A 179 16.44 18.86 0.45
CA GLU A 179 16.65 17.40 0.52
C GLU A 179 16.00 16.87 1.80
N THR A 180 15.23 15.80 1.68
CA THR A 180 14.56 15.11 2.78
C THR A 180 15.13 13.73 3.05
N SER A 181 16.25 13.39 2.40
CA SER A 181 16.96 12.12 2.63
C SER A 181 16.02 10.93 2.51
N ASP A 182 15.91 10.10 3.53
CA ASP A 182 15.03 8.94 3.60
C ASP A 182 13.79 9.17 4.49
N PHE A 183 13.44 10.42 4.78
CA PHE A 183 12.17 10.73 5.44
C PHE A 183 11.02 10.66 4.45
N TYR A 184 9.97 9.92 4.79
CA TYR A 184 8.69 9.99 4.11
C TYR A 184 7.88 11.17 4.65
N LEU A 185 7.49 12.12 3.79
CA LEU A 185 6.73 13.30 4.19
C LEU A 185 5.22 12.99 4.25
N LEU A 186 4.58 13.40 5.34
CA LEU A 186 3.17 13.11 5.60
C LEU A 186 2.24 14.05 4.81
N PRO A 187 1.30 13.52 4.01
CA PRO A 187 0.42 14.35 3.20
C PRO A 187 -0.56 15.21 4.02
N GLU A 188 -1.16 14.65 5.08
CA GLU A 188 -2.37 15.19 5.73
C GLU A 188 -2.14 15.98 7.05
N GLU A 189 -0.94 16.45 7.31
CA GLU A 189 -0.65 17.05 8.64
C GLU A 189 -1.14 18.50 8.80
N ALA A 190 -1.58 18.86 10.02
CA ALA A 190 -2.34 20.07 10.36
C ALA A 190 -1.56 21.42 10.34
N GLY A 191 -0.40 21.47 9.68
CA GLY A 191 0.53 22.61 9.76
C GLY A 191 0.28 23.77 8.78
N GLY A 192 -0.70 23.67 7.87
CA GLY A 192 -0.83 24.59 6.75
C GLY A 192 0.09 24.24 5.56
N PRO A 193 0.02 24.98 4.45
CA PRO A 193 0.62 24.56 3.18
C PRO A 193 2.16 24.45 3.20
N TYR A 194 2.82 25.18 4.10
CA TYR A 194 4.28 25.30 4.16
C TYR A 194 4.96 24.46 5.25
N ASN A 195 4.20 23.79 6.11
CA ASN A 195 4.77 23.05 7.25
C ASN A 195 4.61 21.54 7.05
N PHE A 196 5.72 20.86 6.79
CA PHE A 196 5.76 19.43 6.50
C PHE A 196 6.38 18.71 7.68
N SER A 197 5.82 17.55 8.06
CA SER A 197 6.58 16.60 8.86
C SER A 197 6.82 15.32 8.08
N GLY A 198 7.92 14.68 8.42
CA GLY A 198 8.29 13.39 7.89
C GLY A 198 8.64 12.42 9.00
N ILE A 199 8.52 11.15 8.64
CA ILE A 199 8.89 10.01 9.47
C ILE A 199 9.94 9.18 8.73
N GLN A 200 10.84 8.58 9.49
CA GLN A 200 11.88 7.67 9.01
C GLN A 200 11.83 6.42 9.87
N VAL A 201 12.26 5.29 9.30
CA VAL A 201 12.43 4.03 10.01
C VAL A 201 13.28 4.22 11.26
N GLY A 202 12.86 3.60 12.37
CA GLY A 202 13.56 3.72 13.65
C GLY A 202 13.16 4.95 14.47
N GLY A 203 11.99 5.53 14.19
CA GLY A 203 11.40 6.59 15.00
C GLY A 203 11.86 8.01 14.66
N GLY A 204 12.65 8.20 13.60
CA GLY A 204 13.14 9.51 13.19
C GLY A 204 11.98 10.45 12.82
N ARG A 205 12.08 11.73 13.23
CA ARG A 205 11.11 12.76 12.87
C ARG A 205 11.78 13.96 12.24
N LEU A 206 11.17 14.46 11.18
CA LEU A 206 11.57 15.66 10.48
C LEU A 206 10.41 16.67 10.53
N THR A 207 10.72 17.94 10.73
CA THR A 207 9.77 19.04 10.54
C THR A 207 10.45 20.10 9.69
N LEU A 208 9.78 20.50 8.60
CA LEU A 208 10.27 21.46 7.62
C LEU A 208 9.27 22.61 7.51
N GLN A 209 9.82 23.82 7.48
CA GLN A 209 9.08 24.99 7.04
C GLN A 209 9.61 25.40 5.68
N ALA A 210 8.82 25.17 4.63
CA ALA A 210 9.21 25.47 3.26
C ALA A 210 8.87 26.94 2.94
N GLN A 211 9.76 27.60 2.22
CA GLN A 211 9.45 28.82 1.48
C GLN A 211 9.81 28.56 0.02
N PRO A 212 8.87 28.69 -0.92
CA PRO A 212 9.24 28.66 -2.33
C PRO A 212 10.19 29.84 -2.59
N ALA A 213 11.28 29.61 -3.34
CA ALA A 213 12.18 30.71 -3.68
C ALA A 213 11.39 31.81 -4.42
N GLU A 214 11.62 33.08 -4.06
CA GLU A 214 11.01 34.20 -4.77
C GLU A 214 11.37 34.10 -6.26
N PRO A 215 10.39 34.30 -7.17
CA PRO A 215 10.69 34.39 -8.58
C PRO A 215 11.71 35.51 -8.79
N ALA A 216 12.83 35.19 -9.44
CA ALA A 216 13.83 36.20 -9.76
C ALA A 216 13.19 37.34 -10.59
N PRO A 217 13.46 38.61 -10.25
CA PRO A 217 12.85 39.77 -10.89
C PRO A 217 13.23 39.94 -12.37
#